data_AF-A0A1B8U721-F1
#
_entry.id   AF-A0A1B8U721-F1
#
_cell.length_a   1.000
_cell.length_b   1.000
_cell.length_c   1.000
_cell.angle_alpha   90.00
_cell.angle_beta   90.00
_cell.angle_gamma   90.00
#
_symmetry.space_group_name_H-M   'P 1'
#
loop_
_entity.id
_entity.type
_entity.pdbx_description
1 polymer ?
#
loop_
_entity_poly.entity_id
_entity_poly.type
_entity_poly.pdbx_seq_one_letter_code
_entity_poly.pdbx_strand_id
1 'polypeptide(L)'
;MVFGMCFDVYITLQSLSLQRIKNNINTFLPMINNRFLSLFVLLVFSNLIIHSQELSEDNCKVCTVLPGSVDEFKSALIDSKLHYYTDNGKTKLDLKKAEEICDANYFYTCNGLMFLISTGQKNDRTEIRQDKNLSLNDYSAMHFIAKFENVPDTNSRKGVTIGQIHNDTKGVKRPLLRVEIAGGNAIKVIVTDSYIKNEGNVENDFFTSFKEKDEVECKIEINDSDDKITVFVNNLTQDKKESKTYNVSDLWKEMDGNFYFKAGAYTQVSGPKTKVSYSKFQFVYE
;
A
#
# COMPACT_ATOMS: atom_id res chain seq x y z
N MET A 1 -55.67 31.46 0.24
CA MET A 1 -55.50 32.31 1.44
C MET A 1 -54.59 31.53 2.39
N VAL A 2 -53.40 32.08 2.74
CA VAL A 2 -52.40 31.55 3.71
C VAL A 2 -51.67 30.24 3.30
N PHE A 3 -50.37 30.30 2.92
CA PHE A 3 -49.15 29.84 3.66
C PHE A 3 -49.23 28.41 4.25
N GLY A 4 -48.24 27.50 4.22
CA GLY A 4 -46.85 27.42 3.71
C GLY A 4 -46.40 25.93 3.78
N MET A 5 -45.15 25.48 3.70
CA MET A 5 -43.82 26.04 3.41
C MET A 5 -42.84 24.87 3.05
N CYS A 6 -41.66 25.13 2.49
CA CYS A 6 -40.62 24.10 2.23
C CYS A 6 -39.76 23.80 3.48
N PHE A 7 -39.15 22.61 3.54
CA PHE A 7 -37.78 22.43 4.07
C PHE A 7 -37.13 21.14 3.58
N ASP A 8 -36.03 21.28 2.84
CA ASP A 8 -35.08 20.19 2.56
C ASP A 8 -34.10 20.03 3.73
N VAL A 9 -33.62 18.80 3.94
CA VAL A 9 -32.58 18.48 4.92
C VAL A 9 -31.29 18.15 4.18
N TYR A 10 -30.26 19.00 4.30
CA TYR A 10 -28.90 18.66 3.89
C TYR A 10 -27.86 18.89 4.99
N ILE A 11 -27.16 17.78 5.23
CA ILE A 11 -26.06 17.45 6.12
C ILE A 11 -25.05 18.59 6.43
N THR A 12 -24.81 18.78 7.72
CA THR A 12 -23.66 19.49 8.31
C THR A 12 -22.37 18.67 8.18
N LEU A 13 -21.23 19.26 7.75
CA LEU A 13 -19.86 18.91 8.21
C LEU A 13 -18.71 19.74 7.56
N GLN A 14 -18.65 21.06 7.79
CA GLN A 14 -17.39 21.83 7.67
C GLN A 14 -17.38 23.02 8.65
N SER A 15 -16.80 22.85 9.84
CA SER A 15 -16.66 23.96 10.81
C SER A 15 -15.36 23.96 11.64
N LEU A 16 -14.52 22.92 11.56
CA LEU A 16 -13.36 22.77 12.46
C LEU A 16 -12.01 23.31 11.93
N SER A 17 -11.85 23.63 10.64
CA SER A 17 -10.59 24.19 10.10
C SER A 17 -10.52 25.73 10.16
N LEU A 18 -11.66 26.43 10.07
CA LEU A 18 -11.71 27.90 9.99
C LEU A 18 -11.43 28.63 11.31
N GLN A 19 -11.49 27.96 12.46
CA GLN A 19 -11.27 28.59 13.76
C GLN A 19 -9.79 28.84 14.09
N ARG A 20 -8.84 28.11 13.48
CA ARG A 20 -7.39 28.35 13.70
C ARG A 20 -6.83 29.54 12.91
N ILE A 21 -7.42 29.90 11.77
CA ILE A 21 -6.91 30.99 10.92
C ILE A 21 -7.28 32.37 11.49
N LYS A 22 -8.40 32.50 12.23
CA LYS A 22 -8.86 33.78 12.80
C LYS A 22 -8.00 34.32 13.95
N ASN A 23 -7.18 33.50 14.61
CA ASN A 23 -6.48 33.92 15.83
C ASN A 23 -5.09 34.57 15.59
N ASN A 24 -4.59 34.63 14.35
CA ASN A 24 -3.25 35.16 14.04
C ASN A 24 -3.23 36.43 13.17
N ILE A 25 -4.36 37.10 12.95
CA ILE A 25 -4.46 38.29 12.07
C ILE A 25 -4.62 39.61 12.88
N ASN A 26 -4.87 39.54 14.19
CA ASN A 26 -5.26 40.70 15.01
C ASN A 26 -4.10 41.50 15.65
N THR A 27 -2.83 41.24 15.30
CA THR A 27 -1.67 41.89 15.95
C THR A 27 -0.84 42.83 15.07
N PHE A 28 -1.15 42.99 13.78
CA PHE A 28 -0.48 43.93 12.89
C PHE A 28 -1.45 44.66 11.97
N LEU A 29 -1.77 45.92 12.30
CA LEU A 29 -1.93 47.09 11.41
C LEU A 29 -2.66 48.24 12.13
N PRO A 30 -2.04 49.42 12.36
CA PRO A 30 -2.76 50.62 12.74
C PRO A 30 -3.36 51.33 11.51
N MET A 31 -4.58 51.83 11.68
CA MET A 31 -5.29 52.85 10.89
C MET A 31 -4.72 53.22 9.49
N ILE A 32 -5.30 52.65 8.44
CA ILE A 32 -5.40 53.33 7.14
C ILE A 32 -6.88 53.46 6.77
N ASN A 33 -7.35 54.70 6.78
CA ASN A 33 -8.71 55.07 6.41
C ASN A 33 -8.80 55.22 4.88
N ASN A 34 -9.39 54.25 4.15
CA ASN A 34 -9.85 54.51 2.79
C ASN A 34 -10.88 53.50 2.25
N ARG A 35 -11.99 54.01 1.71
CA ARG A 35 -13.16 53.25 1.21
C ARG A 35 -12.92 52.47 -0.11
N PHE A 36 -11.67 52.31 -0.54
CA PHE A 36 -11.32 51.64 -1.81
C PHE A 36 -10.83 50.19 -1.65
N LEU A 37 -10.56 49.72 -0.43
CA LEU A 37 -9.91 48.43 -0.22
C LEU A 37 -10.86 47.21 -0.20
N SER A 38 -12.18 47.40 -0.02
CA SER A 38 -13.12 46.27 0.09
C SER A 38 -13.47 45.59 -1.23
N LEU A 39 -13.32 46.27 -2.38
CA LEU A 39 -13.59 45.68 -3.70
C LEU A 39 -12.45 44.79 -4.19
N PHE A 40 -11.19 45.13 -3.88
CA PHE A 40 -10.03 44.36 -4.32
C PHE A 40 -9.86 43.05 -3.55
N VAL A 41 -10.21 43.00 -2.27
CA VAL A 41 -10.13 41.77 -1.47
C VAL A 41 -11.10 40.70 -1.98
N LEU A 42 -12.31 41.06 -2.43
CA LEU A 42 -13.25 40.07 -3.01
C LEU A 42 -12.77 39.49 -4.36
N LEU A 43 -12.02 40.27 -5.17
CA LEU A 43 -11.53 39.84 -6.49
C LEU A 43 -10.31 38.92 -6.43
N VAL A 44 -9.55 38.94 -5.34
CA VAL A 44 -8.42 38.02 -5.13
C VAL A 44 -8.90 36.66 -4.61
N PHE A 45 -9.98 36.61 -3.82
CA PHE A 45 -10.54 35.34 -3.32
C PHE A 45 -11.42 34.59 -4.33
N SER A 46 -11.93 35.24 -5.38
CA SER A 46 -12.77 34.58 -6.40
C SER A 46 -11.99 33.87 -7.53
N ASN A 47 -10.69 34.14 -7.68
CA ASN A 47 -9.82 33.47 -8.66
C ASN A 47 -9.07 32.25 -8.11
N LEU A 48 -9.30 31.89 -6.84
CA LEU A 48 -8.77 30.69 -6.20
C LEU A 48 -9.81 29.57 -6.06
N ILE A 49 -10.82 29.56 -6.95
CA ILE A 49 -11.49 28.32 -7.33
C ILE A 49 -10.52 27.56 -8.24
N ILE A 50 -9.49 26.96 -7.62
CA ILE A 50 -8.72 25.90 -8.26
C ILE A 50 -9.74 24.82 -8.57
N HIS A 51 -10.06 24.68 -9.85
CA HIS A 51 -10.77 23.52 -10.38
C HIS A 51 -9.87 22.31 -10.14
N SER A 52 -9.97 21.70 -8.96
CA SER A 52 -9.53 20.33 -8.75
C SER A 52 -10.45 19.45 -9.59
N GLN A 53 -10.14 19.35 -10.88
CA GLN A 53 -10.71 18.31 -11.71
C GLN A 53 -10.33 17.00 -11.06
N GLU A 54 -11.31 16.32 -10.46
CA GLU A 54 -11.18 14.90 -10.17
C GLU A 54 -10.98 14.20 -11.52
N LEU A 55 -9.71 13.96 -11.85
CA LEU A 55 -9.32 13.14 -12.99
C LEU A 55 -9.91 11.75 -12.76
N SER A 56 -11.01 11.46 -13.45
CA SER A 56 -11.75 10.22 -13.30
C SER A 56 -10.86 9.02 -13.59
N GLU A 57 -10.99 7.94 -12.80
CA GLU A 57 -10.22 6.70 -12.98
C GLU A 57 -10.41 6.08 -14.39
N ASP A 58 -11.45 6.47 -15.13
CA ASP A 58 -11.67 6.02 -16.50
C ASP A 58 -10.65 6.58 -17.50
N ASN A 59 -10.10 7.79 -17.28
CA ASN A 59 -9.00 8.31 -18.08
C ASN A 59 -7.67 7.58 -17.84
N CYS A 60 -7.59 6.79 -16.76
CA CYS A 60 -6.37 6.14 -16.31
C CYS A 60 -6.19 4.69 -16.81
N LYS A 61 -7.14 4.15 -17.60
CA LYS A 61 -7.05 2.80 -18.17
C LYS A 61 -6.30 2.75 -19.50
N VAL A 62 -5.40 3.71 -19.73
CA VAL A 62 -4.54 3.78 -20.92
C VAL A 62 -3.09 3.81 -20.46
N CYS A 63 -2.29 2.85 -20.92
CA CYS A 63 -0.87 2.73 -20.60
C CYS A 63 0.00 3.77 -21.34
N THR A 64 -0.28 5.05 -21.10
CA THR A 64 0.50 6.19 -21.63
C THR A 64 1.80 6.42 -20.86
N VAL A 65 1.82 6.04 -19.58
CA VAL A 65 2.98 6.06 -18.69
C VAL A 65 3.20 4.63 -18.20
N LEU A 66 4.46 4.21 -18.12
CA LEU A 66 4.83 2.91 -17.57
C LEU A 66 5.08 3.05 -16.06
N PRO A 67 4.66 2.07 -15.23
CA PRO A 67 5.09 1.95 -13.83
C PRO A 67 6.59 2.18 -13.64
N GLY A 68 7.44 1.58 -14.50
CA GLY A 68 8.90 1.75 -14.47
C GLY A 68 9.43 3.15 -14.79
N SER A 69 8.62 4.04 -15.34
CA SER A 69 9.01 5.42 -15.65
C SER A 69 8.68 6.44 -14.55
N VAL A 70 7.98 6.03 -13.49
CA VAL A 70 7.65 6.89 -12.34
C VAL A 70 8.77 6.79 -11.30
N ASP A 71 9.36 7.93 -10.92
CA ASP A 71 10.59 7.97 -10.10
C ASP A 71 10.42 7.30 -8.73
N GLU A 72 9.23 7.35 -8.13
CA GLU A 72 8.87 6.72 -6.86
C GLU A 72 8.90 5.17 -6.87
N PHE A 73 8.92 4.55 -8.06
CA PHE A 73 8.89 3.08 -8.24
C PHE A 73 10.04 2.55 -9.10
N LYS A 74 10.60 3.40 -9.96
CA LYS A 74 11.59 3.06 -11.01
C LYS A 74 12.75 2.19 -10.53
N SER A 75 13.38 2.53 -9.41
CA SER A 75 14.53 1.78 -8.88
C SER A 75 14.17 0.35 -8.47
N ALA A 76 13.01 0.16 -7.82
CA ALA A 76 12.55 -1.17 -7.42
C ALA A 76 12.04 -2.00 -8.60
N LEU A 77 11.41 -1.37 -9.59
CA LEU A 77 10.86 -2.08 -10.74
C LEU A 77 11.93 -2.58 -11.72
N ILE A 78 13.07 -1.89 -11.83
CA ILE A 78 14.25 -2.35 -12.59
C ILE A 78 14.87 -3.63 -11.99
N ASP A 79 14.78 -3.80 -10.67
CA ASP A 79 15.22 -5.02 -9.95
C ASP A 79 14.01 -5.93 -9.63
N SER A 80 13.07 -6.06 -10.55
CA SER A 80 11.84 -6.84 -10.33
C SER A 80 11.27 -7.50 -11.58
N LYS A 81 10.57 -8.60 -11.34
CA LYS A 81 9.58 -9.19 -12.23
C LYS A 81 8.17 -9.10 -11.65
N LEU A 82 7.17 -9.09 -12.52
CA LEU A 82 5.76 -9.12 -12.13
C LEU A 82 5.22 -10.57 -12.19
N HIS A 83 4.68 -11.06 -11.09
CA HIS A 83 3.96 -12.32 -11.01
C HIS A 83 2.46 -12.04 -11.11
N TYR A 84 1.84 -12.39 -12.25
CA TYR A 84 0.40 -12.29 -12.46
C TYR A 84 -0.21 -13.69 -12.65
N TYR A 85 -0.86 -14.22 -11.61
CA TYR A 85 -1.40 -15.59 -11.61
C TYR A 85 -2.93 -15.57 -11.53
N THR A 86 -3.56 -16.41 -12.35
CA THR A 86 -5.02 -16.50 -12.51
C THR A 86 -5.51 -17.97 -12.47
N ASP A 87 -6.83 -18.17 -12.45
CA ASP A 87 -7.49 -19.49 -12.30
C ASP A 87 -6.98 -20.27 -11.07
N ASN A 88 -7.21 -19.68 -9.89
CA ASN A 88 -6.83 -20.25 -8.61
C ASN A 88 -5.32 -20.57 -8.49
N GLY A 89 -4.48 -19.74 -9.12
CA GLY A 89 -3.04 -19.85 -9.21
C GLY A 89 -2.51 -20.90 -10.20
N LYS A 90 -3.36 -21.46 -11.08
CA LYS A 90 -2.97 -22.45 -12.09
C LYS A 90 -2.29 -21.80 -13.30
N THR A 91 -2.88 -20.72 -13.82
CA THR A 91 -2.31 -19.93 -14.91
C THR A 91 -1.28 -18.98 -14.31
N LYS A 92 -0.06 -18.97 -14.83
CA LYS A 92 1.05 -18.19 -14.29
C LYS A 92 1.74 -17.41 -15.40
N LEU A 93 1.81 -16.10 -15.24
CA LEU A 93 2.62 -15.21 -16.08
C LEU A 93 3.71 -14.60 -15.18
N ASP A 94 4.94 -15.09 -15.34
CA ASP A 94 6.14 -14.55 -14.69
C ASP A 94 6.84 -13.57 -15.65
N LEU A 95 6.38 -12.32 -15.67
CA LEU A 95 6.78 -11.29 -16.62
C LEU A 95 8.08 -10.62 -16.15
N LYS A 96 9.18 -10.86 -16.86
CA LYS A 96 10.57 -10.75 -16.35
C LYS A 96 11.13 -9.35 -16.07
N LYS A 97 10.40 -8.29 -16.41
CA LYS A 97 10.85 -6.91 -16.32
C LYS A 97 9.69 -6.03 -15.90
N ALA A 98 9.55 -5.76 -14.61
CA ALA A 98 8.41 -5.03 -14.09
C ALA A 98 8.37 -3.57 -14.56
N GLU A 99 9.52 -3.01 -14.92
CA GLU A 99 9.68 -1.66 -15.46
C GLU A 99 9.14 -1.49 -16.89
N GLU A 100 9.12 -2.57 -17.69
CA GLU A 100 8.68 -2.55 -19.10
C GLU A 100 7.19 -2.92 -19.29
N ILE A 101 6.46 -3.30 -18.24
CA ILE A 101 5.08 -3.78 -18.33
C ILE A 101 4.08 -2.67 -18.01
N CYS A 102 3.03 -2.55 -18.81
CA CYS A 102 1.77 -1.96 -18.38
C CYS A 102 0.59 -2.70 -19.03
N ASP A 103 -0.43 -3.02 -18.23
CA ASP A 103 -1.71 -3.55 -18.65
C ASP A 103 -2.82 -2.98 -17.73
N ALA A 104 -3.74 -2.22 -18.31
CA ALA A 104 -4.83 -1.56 -17.58
C ALA A 104 -5.78 -2.50 -16.82
N ASN A 105 -5.71 -3.82 -17.05
CA ASN A 105 -6.51 -4.81 -16.33
C ASN A 105 -5.89 -5.26 -15.00
N TYR A 106 -4.57 -5.16 -14.84
CA TYR A 106 -3.88 -5.68 -13.66
C TYR A 106 -2.63 -4.93 -13.19
N PHE A 107 -1.94 -4.14 -14.01
CA PHE A 107 -0.72 -3.42 -13.62
C PHE A 107 -0.50 -2.14 -14.45
N TYR A 108 -0.75 -0.96 -13.86
CA TYR A 108 -0.70 0.31 -14.60
C TYR A 108 -0.41 1.50 -13.67
N THR A 109 -0.23 2.70 -14.22
CA THR A 109 -0.11 3.95 -13.45
C THR A 109 -1.26 4.91 -13.70
N CYS A 110 -1.62 5.68 -12.68
CA CYS A 110 -2.63 6.74 -12.74
C CYS A 110 -2.29 7.82 -11.73
N ASN A 111 -2.24 9.09 -12.16
CA ASN A 111 -2.01 10.25 -11.28
C ASN A 111 -0.78 10.10 -10.35
N GLY A 112 0.33 9.54 -10.88
CA GLY A 112 1.57 9.27 -10.12
C GLY A 112 1.54 8.01 -9.25
N LEU A 113 0.40 7.35 -9.09
CA LEU A 113 0.28 6.09 -8.32
C LEU A 113 0.43 4.87 -9.24
N MET A 114 1.01 3.79 -8.71
CA MET A 114 1.09 2.48 -9.37
C MET A 114 -0.01 1.55 -8.84
N PHE A 115 -0.78 0.94 -9.73
CA PHE A 115 -1.92 0.08 -9.41
C PHE A 115 -1.63 -1.37 -9.74
N LEU A 116 -1.95 -2.29 -8.80
CA LEU A 116 -2.00 -3.73 -9.05
C LEU A 116 -3.43 -4.23 -8.76
N ILE A 117 -3.97 -5.10 -9.61
CA ILE A 117 -5.30 -5.72 -9.42
C ILE A 117 -5.18 -7.24 -9.44
N SER A 118 -5.61 -7.91 -8.36
CA SER A 118 -5.84 -9.35 -8.33
C SER A 118 -7.25 -9.70 -8.80
N THR A 119 -7.45 -10.88 -9.37
CA THR A 119 -8.77 -11.38 -9.82
C THR A 119 -9.76 -11.61 -8.68
N GLY A 120 -9.26 -11.70 -7.43
CA GLY A 120 -10.05 -12.06 -6.26
C GLY A 120 -10.22 -13.57 -6.05
N GLN A 121 -9.67 -14.46 -6.89
CA GLN A 121 -9.74 -15.90 -6.65
C GLN A 121 -8.63 -16.39 -5.71
N LYS A 122 -8.90 -17.45 -4.95
CA LYS A 122 -7.93 -18.03 -4.02
C LYS A 122 -6.68 -18.53 -4.75
N ASN A 123 -5.52 -18.09 -4.27
CA ASN A 123 -4.17 -18.25 -4.81
C ASN A 123 -3.81 -17.39 -6.03
N ASP A 124 -4.76 -16.64 -6.60
CA ASP A 124 -4.48 -15.64 -7.63
C ASP A 124 -3.70 -14.48 -7.01
N ARG A 125 -2.90 -13.83 -7.84
CA ARG A 125 -2.02 -12.76 -7.40
C ARG A 125 -1.70 -11.78 -8.52
N THR A 126 -1.47 -10.55 -8.11
CA THR A 126 -0.61 -9.63 -8.85
C THR A 126 0.41 -9.12 -7.85
N GLU A 127 1.67 -9.51 -8.02
CA GLU A 127 2.75 -9.20 -7.08
C GLU A 127 4.03 -8.80 -7.82
N ILE A 128 4.65 -7.72 -7.39
CA ILE A 128 6.06 -7.42 -7.68
C ILE A 128 6.90 -8.42 -6.89
N ARG A 129 7.85 -9.07 -7.55
CA ARG A 129 8.89 -9.90 -6.94
C ARG A 129 10.24 -9.30 -7.33
N GLN A 130 11.02 -8.93 -6.33
CA GLN A 130 12.42 -8.53 -6.48
C GLN A 130 13.22 -9.62 -7.21
N ASP A 131 14.18 -9.26 -8.06
CA ASP A 131 15.04 -10.22 -8.77
C ASP A 131 16.41 -10.45 -8.10
N LYS A 132 17.01 -9.45 -7.44
CA LYS A 132 18.18 -9.62 -6.58
C LYS A 132 17.93 -10.64 -5.47
N ASN A 133 18.88 -11.57 -5.32
CA ASN A 133 18.98 -12.47 -4.17
C ASN A 133 19.56 -11.73 -2.95
N LEU A 134 19.03 -12.03 -1.78
CA LEU A 134 19.40 -11.46 -0.48
C LEU A 134 19.99 -12.53 0.45
N SER A 135 20.95 -12.11 1.28
CA SER A 135 21.38 -12.82 2.49
C SER A 135 20.60 -12.31 3.71
N LEU A 136 20.49 -13.15 4.74
CA LEU A 136 20.04 -12.81 6.09
C LEU A 136 21.08 -12.00 6.88
N ASN A 137 22.32 -11.95 6.40
CA ASN A 137 23.45 -11.27 7.05
C ASN A 137 23.69 -9.85 6.51
N ASP A 138 23.13 -9.51 5.34
CA ASP A 138 23.26 -8.19 4.72
C ASP A 138 22.00 -7.34 4.99
N TYR A 139 22.15 -6.06 5.33
CA TYR A 139 20.98 -5.18 5.45
C TYR A 139 20.22 -5.07 4.12
N SER A 140 18.93 -5.36 4.19
CA SER A 140 18.04 -5.13 3.06
C SER A 140 16.60 -4.87 3.52
N ALA A 141 15.90 -4.00 2.82
CA ALA A 141 14.52 -3.65 3.17
C ALA A 141 13.63 -3.46 1.94
N MET A 142 12.37 -3.87 2.07
CA MET A 142 11.28 -3.43 1.21
C MET A 142 10.43 -2.41 1.97
N HIS A 143 10.15 -1.27 1.33
CA HIS A 143 9.31 -0.22 1.91
C HIS A 143 8.29 0.24 0.88
N PHE A 144 7.01 0.18 1.26
CA PHE A 144 5.92 0.72 0.46
C PHE A 144 4.93 1.54 1.27
N ILE A 145 4.26 2.48 0.60
CA ILE A 145 3.05 3.16 1.08
C ILE A 145 1.96 2.86 0.08
N ALA A 146 0.86 2.26 0.53
CA ALA A 146 -0.19 1.75 -0.34
C ALA A 146 -1.58 1.79 0.29
N LYS A 147 -2.59 1.94 -0.56
CA LYS A 147 -4.01 1.83 -0.22
C LYS A 147 -4.59 0.55 -0.78
N PHE A 148 -5.38 -0.16 0.01
CA PHE A 148 -6.00 -1.43 -0.37
C PHE A 148 -7.51 -1.30 -0.46
N GLU A 149 -8.06 -1.81 -1.56
CA GLU A 149 -9.48 -1.81 -1.89
C GLU A 149 -9.94 -3.23 -2.22
N ASN A 150 -11.20 -3.54 -1.93
CA ASN A 150 -11.85 -4.82 -2.20
C ASN A 150 -11.10 -6.00 -1.55
N VAL A 151 -10.72 -5.86 -0.27
CA VAL A 151 -10.08 -6.94 0.49
C VAL A 151 -11.16 -7.95 0.96
N PRO A 152 -11.01 -9.27 0.70
CA PRO A 152 -11.94 -10.28 1.20
C PRO A 152 -12.00 -10.34 2.73
N ASP A 153 -13.22 -10.28 3.26
CA ASP A 153 -13.58 -10.27 4.69
C ASP A 153 -14.22 -11.58 5.18
N THR A 154 -14.66 -12.45 4.27
CA THR A 154 -15.39 -13.71 4.52
C THR A 154 -14.65 -14.75 5.38
N ASN A 155 -13.38 -14.51 5.75
CA ASN A 155 -12.60 -15.36 6.64
C ASN A 155 -11.82 -14.52 7.66
N SER A 156 -12.21 -14.56 8.93
CA SER A 156 -11.56 -13.77 10.00
C SER A 156 -10.07 -14.05 10.25
N ARG A 157 -9.47 -15.08 9.63
CA ARG A 157 -8.06 -15.46 9.83
C ARG A 157 -7.18 -15.21 8.60
N LYS A 158 -7.78 -14.88 7.44
CA LYS A 158 -7.11 -14.79 6.14
C LYS A 158 -7.71 -13.69 5.27
N GLY A 159 -6.98 -13.23 4.26
CA GLY A 159 -7.49 -12.29 3.28
C GLY A 159 -6.52 -12.13 2.13
N VAL A 160 -5.72 -11.07 2.15
CA VAL A 160 -4.73 -10.76 1.11
C VAL A 160 -3.35 -10.56 1.75
N THR A 161 -2.37 -11.33 1.28
CA THR A 161 -0.96 -11.09 1.59
C THR A 161 -0.47 -9.89 0.79
N ILE A 162 0.11 -8.90 1.48
CA ILE A 162 0.51 -7.60 0.94
C ILE A 162 2.03 -7.40 0.85
N GLY A 163 2.80 -8.13 1.66
CA GLY A 163 4.26 -8.11 1.68
C GLY A 163 4.82 -9.46 2.14
N GLN A 164 5.96 -9.91 1.63
CA GLN A 164 6.58 -11.20 1.95
C GLN A 164 8.11 -11.16 1.91
N ILE A 165 8.74 -12.05 2.68
CA ILE A 165 10.09 -12.58 2.40
C ILE A 165 9.93 -14.04 2.01
N HIS A 166 10.42 -14.42 0.83
CA HIS A 166 10.46 -15.80 0.36
C HIS A 166 11.89 -16.16 -0.05
N ASN A 167 12.15 -17.46 -0.25
CA ASN A 167 13.44 -17.98 -0.70
C ASN A 167 13.26 -18.86 -1.95
N ASP A 168 14.23 -18.85 -2.86
CA ASP A 168 14.14 -19.57 -4.15
C ASP A 168 14.79 -20.96 -4.13
N THR A 169 15.43 -21.35 -3.01
CA THR A 169 16.12 -22.63 -2.86
C THR A 169 15.18 -23.81 -3.11
N LYS A 170 15.66 -24.80 -3.88
CA LYS A 170 14.90 -26.00 -4.24
C LYS A 170 14.51 -26.79 -2.99
N GLY A 171 13.24 -26.73 -2.63
CA GLY A 171 12.70 -27.45 -1.47
C GLY A 171 11.76 -26.57 -0.65
N VAL A 172 11.99 -25.26 -0.63
CA VAL A 172 11.15 -24.25 0.02
C VAL A 172 9.70 -24.37 -0.45
N LYS A 173 8.75 -24.48 0.50
CA LYS A 173 7.30 -24.65 0.23
C LYS A 173 6.41 -23.55 0.81
N ARG A 174 6.96 -22.65 1.62
CA ARG A 174 6.27 -21.49 2.20
C ARG A 174 7.27 -20.35 2.41
N PRO A 175 6.83 -19.08 2.44
CA PRO A 175 7.68 -17.94 2.80
C PRO A 175 8.14 -17.98 4.26
N LEU A 176 9.25 -17.30 4.52
CA LEU A 176 9.77 -17.02 5.87
C LEU A 176 8.81 -16.08 6.61
N LEU A 177 8.44 -14.97 5.97
CA LEU A 177 7.56 -13.96 6.53
C LEU A 177 6.45 -13.54 5.54
N ARG A 178 5.26 -13.25 6.06
CA ARG A 178 4.18 -12.55 5.34
C ARG A 178 3.53 -11.48 6.19
N VAL A 179 3.19 -10.36 5.57
CA VAL A 179 2.23 -9.38 6.07
C VAL A 179 0.91 -9.60 5.32
N GLU A 180 -0.20 -9.74 6.03
CA GLU A 180 -1.52 -10.08 5.50
C GLU A 180 -2.59 -9.16 6.09
N ILE A 181 -3.45 -8.58 5.24
CA ILE A 181 -4.73 -8.02 5.68
C ILE A 181 -5.69 -9.20 5.81
N ALA A 182 -5.98 -9.60 7.05
CA ALA A 182 -6.82 -10.73 7.39
C ALA A 182 -8.25 -10.27 7.74
N GLY A 183 -9.27 -11.03 7.32
CA GLY A 183 -10.67 -10.74 7.63
C GLY A 183 -11.17 -9.38 7.16
N GLY A 184 -10.49 -8.75 6.20
CA GLY A 184 -10.78 -7.39 5.76
C GLY A 184 -10.67 -6.30 6.85
N ASN A 185 -10.11 -6.60 8.03
CA ASN A 185 -10.23 -5.74 9.21
C ASN A 185 -8.99 -5.64 10.11
N ALA A 186 -7.94 -6.42 9.87
CA ALA A 186 -6.70 -6.34 10.64
C ALA A 186 -5.46 -6.65 9.80
N ILE A 187 -4.36 -5.94 10.05
CA ILE A 187 -3.04 -6.24 9.50
C ILE A 187 -2.32 -7.17 10.46
N LYS A 188 -1.88 -8.32 9.93
CA LYS A 188 -1.28 -9.41 10.68
C LYS A 188 0.05 -9.82 10.05
N VAL A 189 1.06 -10.03 10.87
CA VAL A 189 2.35 -10.59 10.47
C VAL A 189 2.37 -12.09 10.79
N ILE A 190 2.92 -12.88 9.87
CA ILE A 190 3.06 -14.32 9.98
C ILE A 190 4.52 -14.67 9.74
N VAL A 191 5.16 -15.31 10.71
CA VAL A 191 6.54 -15.81 10.59
C VAL A 191 6.52 -17.33 10.76
N THR A 192 7.42 -18.04 10.09
CA THR A 192 7.47 -19.51 10.13
C THR A 192 8.85 -20.02 10.50
N ASP A 193 8.95 -21.05 11.33
CA ASP A 193 10.24 -21.58 11.82
C ASP A 193 10.94 -22.53 10.84
N SER A 194 10.36 -22.77 9.67
CA SER A 194 10.89 -23.73 8.68
C SER A 194 10.39 -23.38 7.29
N TYR A 195 11.17 -23.71 6.25
CA TYR A 195 10.75 -23.60 4.86
C TYR A 195 9.86 -24.77 4.40
N ILE A 196 9.76 -25.83 5.20
CA ILE A 196 9.04 -27.07 4.89
C ILE A 196 7.56 -26.93 5.24
N LYS A 197 6.69 -27.51 4.42
CA LYS A 197 5.24 -27.42 4.58
C LYS A 197 4.78 -28.31 5.74
N ASN A 198 4.01 -27.72 6.66
CA ASN A 198 3.44 -28.35 7.86
C ASN A 198 4.46 -28.68 8.98
N GLU A 199 5.68 -28.18 8.91
CA GLU A 199 6.71 -28.37 9.96
C GLU A 199 7.00 -27.06 10.70
N GLY A 200 7.65 -27.12 11.87
CA GLY A 200 7.97 -25.95 12.71
C GLY A 200 6.74 -25.18 13.22
N ASN A 201 6.96 -24.16 14.05
CA ASN A 201 5.87 -23.30 14.49
C ASN A 201 5.55 -22.21 13.45
N VAL A 202 4.44 -21.51 13.69
CA VAL A 202 4.00 -20.35 12.90
C VAL A 202 3.52 -19.27 13.86
N GLU A 203 4.31 -18.22 14.03
CA GLU A 203 3.93 -17.03 14.80
C GLU A 203 2.90 -16.21 14.00
N ASN A 204 1.91 -15.64 14.69
CA ASN A 204 0.84 -14.84 14.10
C ASN A 204 0.55 -13.64 15.00
N ASP A 205 1.06 -12.45 14.67
CA ASP A 205 0.83 -11.21 15.40
C ASP A 205 -0.15 -10.30 14.68
N PHE A 206 -1.06 -9.68 15.40
CA PHE A 206 -1.95 -8.65 14.86
C PHE A 206 -1.39 -7.28 15.25
N PHE A 207 -0.99 -6.48 14.26
CA PHE A 207 -0.31 -5.20 14.45
C PHE A 207 -1.30 -4.04 14.65
N THR A 208 -2.27 -3.92 13.74
CA THR A 208 -3.25 -2.83 13.76
C THR A 208 -4.55 -3.25 13.09
N SER A 209 -5.64 -2.57 13.43
CA SER A 209 -6.87 -2.58 12.64
C SER A 209 -6.63 -2.02 11.24
N PHE A 210 -7.45 -2.50 10.30
CA PHE A 210 -7.57 -2.04 8.92
C PHE A 210 -9.05 -1.76 8.62
N LYS A 211 -9.30 -0.81 7.73
CA LYS A 211 -10.57 -0.59 7.06
C LYS A 211 -10.30 -0.46 5.57
N GLU A 212 -11.26 -0.87 4.77
CA GLU A 212 -11.31 -0.63 3.33
C GLU A 212 -10.91 0.83 3.01
N LYS A 213 -9.94 1.01 2.10
CA LYS A 213 -9.34 2.30 1.70
C LYS A 213 -8.41 2.99 2.71
N ASP A 214 -8.04 2.36 3.81
CA ASP A 214 -6.93 2.84 4.63
C ASP A 214 -5.62 2.85 3.81
N GLU A 215 -4.85 3.91 3.99
CA GLU A 215 -3.47 4.02 3.53
C GLU A 215 -2.52 3.44 4.58
N VAL A 216 -1.63 2.55 4.13
CA VAL A 216 -0.73 1.75 4.96
C VAL A 216 0.71 1.93 4.48
N GLU A 217 1.55 2.44 5.35
CA GLU A 217 3.01 2.36 5.25
C GLU A 217 3.47 1.03 5.84
N CYS A 218 4.28 0.28 5.10
CA CYS A 218 4.82 -1.01 5.51
C CYS A 218 6.30 -1.09 5.14
N LYS A 219 7.13 -1.46 6.12
CA LYS A 219 8.56 -1.72 5.93
C LYS A 219 8.89 -3.10 6.50
N ILE A 220 9.56 -3.91 5.68
CA ILE A 220 10.05 -5.24 6.06
C ILE A 220 11.57 -5.21 5.86
N GLU A 221 12.31 -5.50 6.91
CA GLU A 221 13.77 -5.37 6.97
C GLU A 221 14.40 -6.70 7.36
N ILE A 222 15.39 -7.15 6.60
CA ILE A 222 16.43 -8.07 7.06
C ILE A 222 17.50 -7.19 7.70
N ASN A 223 17.78 -7.39 8.98
CA ASN A 223 18.74 -6.57 9.73
C ASN A 223 20.17 -7.12 9.54
N ASP A 224 21.15 -6.23 9.39
CA ASP A 224 22.57 -6.57 9.31
C ASP A 224 23.04 -7.44 10.50
N SER A 225 23.75 -8.54 10.20
CA SER A 225 24.56 -9.33 11.15
C SER A 225 23.86 -9.92 12.39
N ASP A 226 22.52 -9.99 12.43
CA ASP A 226 21.78 -10.20 13.68
C ASP A 226 20.72 -11.33 13.62
N ASP A 227 20.63 -12.08 12.51
CA ASP A 227 19.64 -13.15 12.25
C ASP A 227 18.17 -12.69 12.50
N LYS A 228 17.88 -11.41 12.26
CA LYS A 228 16.62 -10.77 12.65
C LYS A 228 15.89 -10.17 11.47
N ILE A 229 14.56 -10.27 11.51
CA ILE A 229 13.67 -9.55 10.60
C ILE A 229 12.84 -8.56 11.39
N THR A 230 12.82 -7.29 10.99
CA THR A 230 11.96 -6.26 11.58
C THR A 230 10.81 -5.96 10.62
N VAL A 231 9.58 -5.95 11.14
CA VAL A 231 8.41 -5.46 10.41
C VAL A 231 7.88 -4.23 11.13
N PHE A 232 7.68 -3.16 10.37
CA PHE A 232 7.00 -1.95 10.78
C PHE A 232 5.74 -1.77 9.92
N VAL A 233 4.61 -1.51 10.57
CA VAL A 233 3.35 -1.16 9.89
C VAL A 233 2.79 0.09 10.53
N ASN A 234 2.41 1.05 9.69
CA ASN A 234 1.79 2.30 10.09
C ASN A 234 0.55 2.55 9.22
N ASN A 235 -0.63 2.37 9.83
CA ASN A 235 -1.90 2.74 9.23
C ASN A 235 -2.05 4.27 9.35
N LEU A 236 -1.63 4.96 8.29
CA LEU A 236 -1.61 6.42 8.18
C LEU A 236 -3.01 7.04 8.29
N THR A 237 -4.05 6.29 7.89
CA THR A 237 -5.45 6.74 7.98
C THR A 237 -6.01 6.67 9.41
N GLN A 238 -5.49 5.77 10.24
CA GLN A 238 -5.94 5.59 11.63
C GLN A 238 -4.97 6.17 12.69
N ASP A 239 -3.80 6.67 12.28
CA ASP A 239 -2.68 7.05 13.15
C ASP A 239 -2.30 5.92 14.13
N LYS A 240 -2.09 4.73 13.57
CA LYS A 240 -1.72 3.51 14.32
C LYS A 240 -0.49 2.86 13.72
N LYS A 241 0.58 2.85 14.50
CA LYS A 241 1.86 2.23 14.17
C LYS A 241 2.21 1.13 15.15
N GLU A 242 2.81 0.05 14.65
CA GLU A 242 3.33 -1.07 15.41
C GLU A 242 4.62 -1.57 14.74
N SER A 243 5.57 -2.06 15.54
CA SER A 243 6.85 -2.57 15.05
C SER A 243 7.30 -3.76 15.89
N LYS A 244 7.68 -4.86 15.24
CA LYS A 244 8.20 -6.05 15.93
C LYS A 244 9.38 -6.65 15.16
N THR A 245 10.35 -7.11 15.92
CA THR A 245 11.52 -7.86 15.43
C THR A 245 11.36 -9.33 15.77
N TYR A 246 11.70 -10.18 14.81
CA TYR A 246 11.59 -11.63 14.84
C TYR A 246 12.97 -12.25 14.67
N ASN A 247 13.26 -13.31 15.41
CA ASN A 247 14.46 -14.12 15.17
C ASN A 247 14.21 -15.09 14.03
N VAL A 248 15.18 -15.25 13.14
CA VAL A 248 15.16 -16.26 12.08
C VAL A 248 15.63 -17.59 12.66
N SER A 249 14.88 -18.66 12.41
CA SER A 249 15.23 -20.00 12.88
C SER A 249 16.41 -20.58 12.10
N ASP A 250 17.16 -21.50 12.72
CA ASP A 250 18.35 -22.10 12.08
C ASP A 250 18.01 -22.84 10.77
N LEU A 251 16.82 -23.46 10.68
CA LEU A 251 16.30 -24.06 9.44
C LEU A 251 16.16 -23.06 8.28
N TRP A 252 15.95 -21.77 8.56
CA TRP A 252 15.94 -20.74 7.52
C TRP A 252 17.34 -20.23 7.17
N LYS A 253 18.28 -20.27 8.12
CA LYS A 253 19.69 -19.94 7.88
C LYS A 253 20.36 -20.98 6.96
N GLU A 254 19.93 -22.23 7.01
CA GLU A 254 20.32 -23.28 6.04
C GLU A 254 19.99 -22.92 4.58
N MET A 255 19.07 -21.98 4.34
CA MET A 255 18.62 -21.56 3.00
C MET A 255 19.24 -20.22 2.54
N ASP A 256 20.25 -19.70 3.25
CA ASP A 256 20.73 -18.32 3.03
C ASP A 256 21.27 -18.01 1.62
N GLY A 257 21.29 -16.72 1.27
CA GLY A 257 21.80 -16.19 -0.01
C GLY A 257 20.84 -16.31 -1.19
N ASN A 258 19.60 -16.74 -0.95
CA ASN A 258 18.55 -16.89 -1.98
C ASN A 258 17.20 -16.30 -1.55
N PHE A 259 17.19 -15.36 -0.59
CA PHE A 259 15.99 -14.66 -0.17
C PHE A 259 15.62 -13.53 -1.14
N TYR A 260 14.35 -13.11 -1.12
CA TYR A 260 13.86 -11.97 -1.90
C TYR A 260 12.54 -11.45 -1.33
N PHE A 261 12.29 -10.16 -1.56
CA PHE A 261 11.04 -9.50 -1.21
C PHE A 261 9.95 -9.69 -2.28
N LYS A 262 8.70 -9.62 -1.82
CA LYS A 262 7.52 -9.53 -2.69
C LYS A 262 6.47 -8.61 -2.08
N ALA A 263 5.71 -7.90 -2.90
CA ALA A 263 4.52 -7.16 -2.47
C ALA A 263 3.47 -7.06 -3.59
N GLY A 264 2.23 -6.82 -3.20
CA GLY A 264 1.10 -6.68 -4.12
C GLY A 264 -0.19 -7.15 -3.49
N ALA A 265 -1.03 -7.85 -4.26
CA ALA A 265 -2.23 -8.50 -3.77
C ALA A 265 -2.17 -10.01 -4.04
N TYR A 266 -1.81 -10.82 -3.04
CA TYR A 266 -1.86 -12.28 -3.10
C TYR A 266 -3.02 -12.85 -2.28
N THR A 267 -4.08 -13.25 -2.98
CA THR A 267 -5.38 -13.61 -2.43
C THR A 267 -5.36 -14.99 -1.75
N GLN A 268 -5.54 -15.03 -0.42
CA GLN A 268 -5.53 -16.26 0.39
C GLN A 268 -6.92 -16.93 0.50
N VAL A 269 -7.98 -16.16 0.26
CA VAL A 269 -9.41 -16.57 0.30
C VAL A 269 -10.13 -15.84 -0.83
N SER A 270 -11.01 -16.54 -1.57
CA SER A 270 -11.73 -15.92 -2.68
C SER A 270 -12.67 -14.81 -2.22
N GLY A 271 -12.79 -13.76 -3.04
CA GLY A 271 -13.65 -12.61 -2.83
C GLY A 271 -13.67 -11.69 -4.06
N PRO A 272 -13.93 -10.38 -3.90
CA PRO A 272 -13.91 -9.43 -5.00
C PRO A 272 -12.47 -9.16 -5.50
N LYS A 273 -12.35 -8.46 -6.63
CA LYS A 273 -11.05 -8.08 -7.22
C LYS A 273 -10.32 -7.06 -6.33
N THR A 274 -9.39 -7.52 -5.51
CA THR A 274 -8.55 -6.63 -4.69
C THR A 274 -7.71 -5.72 -5.57
N LYS A 275 -7.87 -4.40 -5.40
CA LYS A 275 -7.05 -3.35 -6.03
C LYS A 275 -6.11 -2.81 -4.95
N VAL A 276 -4.84 -2.63 -5.27
CA VAL A 276 -3.89 -1.88 -4.45
C VAL A 276 -3.32 -0.73 -5.27
N SER A 277 -3.21 0.46 -4.67
CA SER A 277 -2.52 1.60 -5.25
C SER A 277 -1.36 2.03 -4.36
N TYR A 278 -0.17 2.08 -4.96
CA TYR A 278 1.07 2.47 -4.32
C TYR A 278 1.35 3.96 -4.58
N SER A 279 1.60 4.72 -3.51
CA SER A 279 2.19 6.07 -3.57
C SER A 279 3.70 6.03 -3.37
N LYS A 280 4.24 4.92 -2.86
CA LYS A 280 5.68 4.66 -2.75
C LYS A 280 5.96 3.17 -2.86
N PHE A 281 7.01 2.79 -3.61
CA PHE A 281 7.49 1.40 -3.65
C PHE A 281 9.01 1.34 -3.90
N GLN A 282 9.78 0.99 -2.88
CA GLN A 282 11.24 0.93 -2.95
C GLN A 282 11.81 -0.34 -2.31
N PHE A 283 12.96 -0.78 -2.83
CA PHE A 283 13.89 -1.62 -2.09
C PHE A 283 15.10 -0.79 -1.65
N VAL A 284 15.72 -1.19 -0.55
CA VAL A 284 16.95 -0.60 0.00
C VAL A 284 17.91 -1.72 0.31
N TYR A 285 19.19 -1.52 -0.01
CA TYR A 285 20.29 -2.44 0.27
C TYR A 285 21.48 -1.61 0.74
N GLU A 286 22.35 -2.22 1.54
CA GLU A 286 23.73 -1.76 1.73
C GLU A 286 24.71 -2.60 0.87
#